data_AF-A0A2W4KJN7-F1
#
_entry.id   AF-A0A2W4KJN7-F1
#
_cell.length_a   1.000
_cell.length_b   1.000
_cell.length_c   1.000
_cell.angle_alpha   90.00
_cell.angle_beta   90.00
_cell.angle_gamma   90.00
#
_symmetry.space_group_name_H-M   'P 1'
#
loop_
_entity.id
_entity.type
_entity.pdbx_description
1 polymer ?
#
loop_
_entity_poly.entity_id
_entity_poly.type
_entity_poly.pdbx_seq_one_letter_code
_entity_poly.pdbx_strand_id
1 'polypeptide(L)'
;MVKFITPEVLDRLGYSRVCEITDEEIWDTLVTPMTKGLLGKILRKDPPKLMETVAGKFPGDEVTNLNNHLLFGQSGFVRYPYLHTFWKTRHGAVVIKRDRLKFEVLCWFGDVEKSRGELIYKAGLRDRRFDGTPQANDCALLDFPYDDPVFNRQIAPGLRSVELSVYGFMPGSKISDGDGDTEFESFIQQPFQFLDRPEKFMELFKRAWKGRRAPGQYGKPIDDISEDVLPAFEQLAAKYGFDMIEAAPSHYHVARWVLNNGYTFASAEDKATFNGFSEGLERIRASGTPLTRQQQSWVCVIQSLKPAELIPQELQLPGLIWPQDNLSKRCLWLYRPISEAAKALKLS
;
A
#
# COMPACT_ATOMS: atom_id res chain seq x y z
N MET A 1 -16.72 -34.93 7.63
CA MET A 1 -16.17 -34.22 8.81
C MET A 1 -14.70 -33.98 8.54
N VAL A 2 -14.32 -32.81 8.01
CA VAL A 2 -12.92 -32.51 7.70
C VAL A 2 -12.22 -32.24 9.03
N LYS A 3 -11.26 -33.09 9.41
CA LYS A 3 -10.42 -32.89 10.59
C LYS A 3 -9.73 -31.55 10.43
N PHE A 4 -9.87 -30.67 11.42
CA PHE A 4 -9.24 -29.36 11.46
C PHE A 4 -7.77 -29.47 11.05
N ILE A 5 -7.41 -28.80 9.95
CA ILE A 5 -6.00 -28.57 9.62
C ILE A 5 -5.49 -27.71 10.78
N THR A 6 -4.56 -28.23 11.57
CA THR A 6 -4.00 -27.48 12.70
C THR A 6 -3.12 -26.34 12.16
N PRO A 7 -2.96 -25.23 12.89
CA PRO A 7 -2.06 -24.14 12.48
C PRO A 7 -0.64 -24.61 12.16
N GLU A 8 -0.16 -25.64 12.87
CA GLU A 8 1.14 -26.28 12.62
C GLU A 8 1.23 -26.95 11.24
N VAL A 9 0.13 -27.50 10.73
CA VAL A 9 0.09 -28.08 9.38
C VAL A 9 0.07 -26.98 8.32
N LEU A 10 -0.70 -25.90 8.54
CA LEU A 10 -0.70 -24.74 7.65
C LEU A 10 0.69 -24.11 7.55
N ASP A 11 1.36 -23.89 8.69
CA ASP A 11 2.72 -23.36 8.74
C ASP A 11 3.71 -24.26 7.99
N ARG A 12 3.61 -25.60 8.13
CA ARG A 12 4.44 -26.57 7.38
C ARG A 12 4.17 -26.57 5.88
N LEU A 13 2.93 -26.28 5.47
CA LEU A 13 2.54 -26.12 4.07
C LEU A 13 2.87 -24.70 3.53
N GLY A 14 3.44 -23.84 4.37
CA GLY A 14 3.82 -22.47 4.02
C GLY A 14 2.65 -21.49 3.95
N TYR A 15 1.49 -21.86 4.49
CA TYR A 15 0.35 -20.95 4.65
C TYR A 15 0.53 -20.14 5.93
N SER A 16 0.45 -18.83 5.78
CA SER A 16 0.50 -17.89 6.90
C SER A 16 -0.87 -17.74 7.57
N ARG A 17 -0.87 -17.16 8.77
CA ARG A 17 -2.10 -16.89 9.52
C ARG A 17 -2.99 -15.84 8.86
N VAL A 18 -2.47 -15.03 7.93
CA VAL A 18 -3.31 -14.12 7.15
C VAL A 18 -4.34 -14.88 6.30
N CYS A 19 -4.07 -16.15 5.97
CA CYS A 19 -4.99 -17.01 5.22
C CYS A 19 -6.20 -17.45 6.05
N GLU A 20 -6.10 -17.38 7.38
CA GLU A 20 -7.17 -17.77 8.31
C GLU A 20 -8.20 -16.64 8.51
N ILE A 21 -7.92 -15.43 8.00
CA ILE A 21 -8.85 -14.30 8.06
C ILE A 21 -9.99 -14.51 7.05
N THR A 22 -11.21 -14.60 7.57
CA THR A 22 -12.40 -14.87 6.74
C THR A 22 -12.82 -13.66 5.91
N ASP A 23 -13.53 -13.92 4.81
CA ASP A 23 -14.08 -12.84 3.97
C ASP A 23 -15.03 -11.93 4.77
N GLU A 24 -15.82 -12.51 5.68
CA GLU A 24 -16.70 -11.79 6.59
C GLU A 24 -15.93 -10.84 7.52
N GLU A 25 -14.84 -11.29 8.14
CA GLU A 25 -14.04 -10.43 9.02
C GLU A 25 -13.36 -9.29 8.28
N ILE A 26 -12.87 -9.55 7.06
CA ILE A 26 -12.31 -8.54 6.17
C ILE A 26 -13.36 -7.48 5.87
N TRP A 27 -14.56 -7.91 5.47
CA TRP A 27 -15.66 -7.00 5.19
C TRP A 27 -16.07 -6.21 6.42
N ASP A 28 -16.29 -6.86 7.56
CA ASP A 28 -16.82 -6.23 8.76
C ASP A 28 -15.81 -5.28 9.40
N THR A 29 -14.52 -5.61 9.34
CA THR A 29 -13.46 -4.88 10.08
C THR A 29 -12.68 -3.91 9.20
N LEU A 30 -12.26 -4.31 7.99
CA LEU A 30 -11.38 -3.48 7.15
C LEU A 30 -12.15 -2.57 6.21
N VAL A 31 -13.24 -3.04 5.62
CA VAL A 31 -14.02 -2.20 4.70
C VAL A 31 -14.79 -1.15 5.51
N THR A 32 -14.43 0.12 5.33
CA THR A 32 -14.93 1.23 6.15
C THR A 32 -16.43 1.51 5.93
N PRO A 33 -17.14 2.10 6.90
CA PRO A 33 -18.56 2.43 6.76
C PRO A 33 -18.91 3.22 5.49
N MET A 34 -18.12 4.24 5.13
CA MET A 34 -18.34 5.03 3.91
C MET A 34 -18.10 4.18 2.66
N THR A 35 -17.06 3.33 2.64
CA THR A 35 -16.82 2.41 1.51
C THR A 35 -17.99 1.43 1.32
N LYS A 36 -18.50 0.86 2.42
CA LYS A 36 -19.72 0.04 2.40
C LYS A 36 -20.94 0.82 1.91
N GLY A 37 -21.07 2.07 2.34
CA GLY A 37 -22.13 2.99 1.89
C GLY A 37 -22.09 3.26 0.39
N LEU A 38 -20.91 3.51 -0.17
CA LEU A 38 -20.68 3.73 -1.60
C LEU A 38 -21.05 2.48 -2.43
N LEU A 39 -20.64 1.29 -1.98
CA LEU A 39 -20.96 0.03 -2.65
C LEU A 39 -22.43 -0.38 -2.51
N GLY A 40 -23.06 -0.03 -1.39
CA GLY A 40 -24.40 -0.44 -1.02
C GLY A 40 -24.49 -1.92 -0.64
N LYS A 41 -25.74 -2.42 -0.50
CA LYS A 41 -26.00 -3.79 -0.03
C LYS A 41 -25.33 -4.86 -0.92
N ILE A 42 -24.85 -5.93 -0.28
CA ILE A 42 -24.44 -7.15 -0.98
C ILE A 42 -25.68 -7.81 -1.58
N LEU A 43 -25.64 -8.11 -2.87
CA LEU A 43 -26.71 -8.77 -3.63
C LEU A 43 -26.45 -10.26 -3.80
N ARG A 44 -25.18 -10.64 -3.99
CA ARG A 44 -24.76 -12.01 -4.27
C ARG A 44 -23.34 -12.21 -3.75
N LYS A 45 -23.10 -13.35 -3.10
CA LYS A 45 -21.75 -13.82 -2.76
C LYS A 45 -21.46 -15.06 -3.59
N ASP A 46 -20.47 -15.00 -4.48
CA ASP A 46 -20.03 -16.16 -5.24
C ASP A 46 -19.07 -17.00 -4.38
N PRO A 47 -19.09 -18.34 -4.51
CA PRO A 47 -18.14 -19.18 -3.78
C PRO A 47 -16.69 -18.87 -4.20
N PRO A 48 -15.71 -19.04 -3.29
CA PRO A 48 -14.30 -18.88 -3.62
C PRO A 48 -13.90 -19.79 -4.80
N LYS A 49 -13.10 -19.25 -5.72
CA LYS A 49 -12.54 -19.99 -6.85
C LYS A 49 -11.02 -19.99 -6.78
N LEU A 50 -10.40 -21.15 -7.00
CA LEU A 50 -8.96 -21.23 -7.19
C LEU A 50 -8.60 -20.69 -8.58
N MET A 51 -7.63 -19.78 -8.62
CA MET A 51 -7.15 -19.12 -9.84
C MET A 51 -5.67 -19.41 -10.02
N GLU A 52 -5.28 -19.78 -11.25
CA GLU A 52 -3.90 -20.11 -11.63
C GLU A 52 -3.37 -19.14 -12.70
N THR A 53 -4.09 -18.04 -12.95
CA THR A 53 -3.82 -17.08 -14.03
C THR A 53 -3.71 -15.64 -13.52
N VAL A 54 -3.00 -14.81 -14.29
CA VAL A 54 -2.89 -13.37 -14.07
C VAL A 54 -4.17 -12.60 -14.45
N ALA A 55 -5.00 -13.13 -15.36
CA ALA A 55 -6.01 -12.35 -16.08
C ALA A 55 -7.29 -11.95 -15.29
N GLY A 56 -7.34 -12.19 -13.97
CA GLY A 56 -8.49 -11.80 -13.13
C GLY A 56 -9.83 -12.38 -13.60
N LYS A 57 -10.95 -11.83 -13.12
CA LYS A 57 -12.30 -12.13 -13.64
C LYS A 57 -12.85 -11.07 -14.60
N PHE A 58 -12.31 -9.87 -14.58
CA PHE A 58 -12.69 -8.74 -15.43
C PHE A 58 -11.50 -7.79 -15.59
N PRO A 59 -11.50 -6.89 -16.60
CA PRO A 59 -10.39 -5.95 -16.78
C PRO A 59 -10.17 -5.07 -15.54
N GLY A 60 -8.93 -4.98 -15.08
CA GLY A 60 -8.54 -4.31 -13.84
C GLY A 60 -8.44 -5.25 -12.63
N ASP A 61 -8.98 -6.47 -12.71
CA ASP A 61 -8.92 -7.48 -11.66
C ASP A 61 -7.70 -8.41 -11.78
N GLU A 62 -6.67 -8.00 -12.52
CA GLU A 62 -5.48 -8.81 -12.72
C GLU A 62 -4.67 -8.99 -11.43
N VAL A 63 -3.70 -9.91 -11.47
CA VAL A 63 -2.68 -10.08 -10.42
C VAL A 63 -1.29 -10.06 -11.05
N THR A 64 -0.26 -9.85 -10.22
CA THR A 64 1.12 -9.72 -10.71
C THR A 64 1.82 -11.08 -10.75
N ASN A 65 2.64 -11.31 -11.78
CA ASN A 65 3.54 -12.46 -11.88
C ASN A 65 5.01 -12.03 -11.75
N LEU A 66 5.40 -11.54 -10.57
CA LEU A 66 6.75 -10.97 -10.36
C LEU A 66 7.89 -11.98 -10.55
N ASN A 67 7.62 -13.28 -10.42
CA ASN A 67 8.62 -14.33 -10.66
C ASN A 67 8.64 -14.81 -12.12
N ASN A 68 7.87 -14.17 -13.01
CA ASN A 68 7.76 -14.48 -14.43
C ASN A 68 7.55 -15.98 -14.69
N HIS A 69 6.67 -16.60 -13.90
CA HIS A 69 6.42 -18.03 -14.03
C HIS A 69 5.81 -18.36 -15.39
N LEU A 70 6.36 -19.41 -16.02
CA LEU A 70 5.89 -19.96 -17.29
C LEU A 70 5.44 -21.40 -17.06
N LEU A 71 4.26 -21.74 -17.55
CA LEU A 71 3.76 -23.11 -17.56
C LEU A 71 3.85 -23.64 -19.00
N PHE A 72 4.63 -24.69 -19.23
CA PHE A 72 4.93 -25.23 -20.57
C PHE A 72 5.50 -24.18 -21.56
N GLY A 73 6.28 -23.22 -21.05
CA GLY A 73 6.83 -22.12 -21.85
C GLY A 73 5.84 -21.01 -22.20
N GLN A 74 4.60 -21.07 -21.68
CA GLN A 74 3.56 -20.06 -21.88
C GLN A 74 3.47 -19.12 -20.67
N SER A 75 3.30 -17.83 -20.93
CA SER A 75 3.05 -16.80 -19.92
C SER A 75 1.56 -16.73 -19.54
N GLY A 76 1.24 -15.90 -18.54
CA GLY A 76 -0.14 -15.69 -18.09
C GLY A 76 -0.58 -16.58 -16.92
N PHE A 77 0.33 -17.41 -16.41
CA PHE A 77 0.14 -18.26 -15.23
C PHE A 77 0.86 -17.69 -14.03
N VAL A 78 0.29 -17.87 -12.84
CA VAL A 78 0.98 -17.58 -11.58
C VAL A 78 1.64 -18.84 -11.04
N ARG A 79 2.83 -18.71 -10.46
CA ARG A 79 3.51 -19.84 -9.81
C ARG A 79 2.73 -20.40 -8.62
N TYR A 80 2.07 -19.50 -7.88
CA TYR A 80 1.29 -19.83 -6.70
C TYR A 80 -0.17 -19.46 -6.96
N PRO A 81 -1.06 -20.45 -7.05
CA PRO A 81 -2.48 -20.21 -7.17
C PRO A 81 -3.02 -19.40 -5.98
N TYR A 82 -4.09 -18.65 -6.23
CA TYR A 82 -4.76 -17.83 -5.23
C TYR A 82 -6.26 -18.10 -5.23
N LEU A 83 -6.91 -17.90 -4.09
CA LEU A 83 -8.37 -17.92 -3.99
C LEU A 83 -8.93 -16.55 -4.36
N HIS A 84 -9.98 -16.55 -5.16
CA HIS A 84 -10.71 -15.38 -5.61
C HIS A 84 -12.18 -15.50 -5.20
N THR A 85 -12.61 -14.64 -4.27
CA THR A 85 -13.99 -14.45 -3.89
C THR A 85 -14.55 -13.20 -4.58
N PHE A 86 -15.77 -13.29 -5.12
CA PHE A 86 -16.46 -12.17 -5.76
C PHE A 86 -17.83 -11.95 -5.11
N TRP A 87 -18.09 -10.76 -4.60
CA TRP A 87 -19.39 -10.36 -4.07
C TRP A 87 -19.96 -9.21 -4.89
N LYS A 88 -21.13 -9.42 -5.49
CA LYS A 88 -21.86 -8.35 -6.18
C LYS A 88 -22.51 -7.44 -5.13
N THR A 89 -22.33 -6.13 -5.25
CA THR A 89 -23.04 -5.13 -4.45
C THR A 89 -24.00 -4.32 -5.32
N ARG A 90 -24.83 -3.47 -4.70
CA ARG A 90 -25.82 -2.64 -5.41
C ARG A 90 -25.17 -1.71 -6.43
N HIS A 91 -24.03 -1.14 -6.09
CA HIS A 91 -23.34 -0.12 -6.90
C HIS A 91 -21.97 -0.57 -7.39
N GLY A 92 -21.66 -1.88 -7.30
CA GLY A 92 -20.29 -2.32 -7.51
C GLY A 92 -20.04 -3.80 -7.25
N ALA A 93 -18.82 -4.09 -6.83
CA ALA A 93 -18.41 -5.39 -6.35
C ALA A 93 -17.33 -5.29 -5.26
N VAL A 94 -17.25 -6.33 -4.43
CA VAL A 94 -16.11 -6.60 -3.56
C VAL A 94 -15.42 -7.83 -4.10
N VAL A 95 -14.12 -7.72 -4.34
CA VAL A 95 -13.26 -8.84 -4.69
C VAL A 95 -12.29 -9.07 -3.54
N ILE A 96 -12.22 -10.30 -3.05
CA ILE A 96 -11.24 -10.69 -2.04
C ILE A 96 -10.34 -11.74 -2.66
N LYS A 97 -9.04 -11.44 -2.70
CA LYS A 97 -8.01 -12.36 -3.17
C LYS A 97 -7.16 -12.77 -1.99
N ARG A 98 -6.83 -14.05 -1.89
CA ARG A 98 -5.86 -14.52 -0.89
C ARG A 98 -4.99 -15.62 -1.46
N ASP A 99 -3.70 -15.55 -1.16
CA ASP A 99 -2.78 -16.67 -1.33
C ASP A 99 -2.19 -17.05 0.03
N ARG A 100 -1.10 -17.82 0.01
CA ARG A 100 -0.45 -18.32 1.22
C ARG A 100 0.22 -17.24 2.10
N LEU A 101 0.46 -16.04 1.59
CA LEU A 101 1.22 -14.98 2.28
C LEU A 101 0.47 -13.65 2.38
N LYS A 102 -0.52 -13.42 1.53
CA LYS A 102 -1.26 -12.16 1.48
C LYS A 102 -2.74 -12.39 1.28
N PHE A 103 -3.55 -11.50 1.83
CA PHE A 103 -4.86 -11.22 1.26
C PHE A 103 -4.98 -9.75 0.89
N GLU A 104 -5.84 -9.47 -0.07
CA GLU A 104 -6.29 -8.13 -0.40
C GLU A 104 -7.80 -8.12 -0.65
N VAL A 105 -8.45 -7.06 -0.18
CA VAL A 105 -9.82 -6.71 -0.51
C VAL A 105 -9.80 -5.51 -1.44
N LEU A 106 -10.53 -5.65 -2.54
CA LEU A 106 -10.63 -4.69 -3.64
C LEU A 106 -12.11 -4.33 -3.80
N CYS A 107 -12.43 -3.08 -3.56
CA CYS A 107 -13.80 -2.55 -3.64
C CYS A 107 -13.93 -1.73 -4.92
N TRP A 108 -14.79 -2.21 -5.81
CA TRP A 108 -15.01 -1.65 -7.13
C TRP A 108 -16.38 -0.97 -7.19
N PHE A 109 -16.41 0.30 -7.59
CA PHE A 109 -17.64 1.04 -7.85
C PHE A 109 -17.97 1.01 -9.35
N GLY A 110 -19.24 0.89 -9.71
CA GLY A 110 -19.70 0.80 -11.10
C GLY A 110 -19.92 -0.64 -11.59
N ASP A 111 -20.01 -0.80 -12.91
CA ASP A 111 -20.43 -2.04 -13.55
C ASP A 111 -19.23 -2.88 -14.00
N VAL A 112 -18.60 -3.58 -13.04
CA VAL A 112 -17.41 -4.42 -13.27
C VAL A 112 -17.62 -5.52 -14.31
N GLU A 113 -18.84 -6.08 -14.39
CA GLU A 113 -19.17 -7.15 -15.34
C GLU A 113 -19.23 -6.64 -16.79
N LYS A 114 -19.27 -5.31 -16.98
CA LYS A 114 -19.18 -4.64 -18.29
C LYS A 114 -17.89 -3.83 -18.42
N SER A 115 -16.87 -4.11 -17.61
CA SER A 115 -15.59 -3.40 -17.64
C SER A 115 -15.71 -1.89 -17.42
N ARG A 116 -16.70 -1.47 -16.63
CA ARG A 116 -16.93 -0.06 -16.23
C ARG A 116 -16.83 0.09 -14.71
N GLY A 117 -15.94 -0.68 -14.11
CA GLY A 117 -15.65 -0.64 -12.68
C GLY A 117 -14.45 0.27 -12.40
N GLU A 118 -14.55 1.05 -11.34
CA GLU A 118 -13.47 1.85 -10.78
C GLU A 118 -13.07 1.26 -9.43
N LEU A 119 -11.79 0.92 -9.25
CA LEU A 119 -11.27 0.54 -7.94
C LEU A 119 -11.24 1.78 -7.04
N ILE A 120 -12.10 1.79 -6.02
CA ILE A 120 -12.25 2.92 -5.09
C ILE A 120 -11.58 2.66 -3.74
N TYR A 121 -11.32 1.40 -3.40
CA TYR A 121 -10.68 1.04 -2.14
C TYR A 121 -9.90 -0.28 -2.27
N LYS A 122 -8.69 -0.30 -1.72
CA LYS A 122 -7.84 -1.49 -1.57
C LYS A 122 -7.34 -1.55 -0.13
N ALA A 123 -7.42 -2.71 0.49
CA ALA A 123 -6.76 -2.99 1.76
C ALA A 123 -6.21 -4.41 1.78
N GLY A 124 -5.10 -4.65 2.46
CA GLY A 124 -4.54 -5.99 2.56
C GLY A 124 -3.50 -6.13 3.66
N LEU A 125 -3.33 -7.37 4.12
CA LEU A 125 -2.26 -7.77 5.03
C LEU A 125 -1.37 -8.82 4.35
N ARG A 126 -0.06 -8.68 4.53
CA ARG A 126 0.95 -9.61 4.02
C ARG A 126 1.88 -10.07 5.14
N ASP A 127 2.00 -11.38 5.34
CA ASP A 127 2.96 -11.96 6.29
C ASP A 127 4.40 -11.70 5.79
N ARG A 128 5.24 -11.13 6.64
CA ARG A 128 6.63 -10.75 6.32
C ARG A 128 7.65 -11.85 6.60
N ARG A 129 7.22 -13.08 6.92
CA ARG A 129 8.09 -14.18 7.38
C ARG A 129 9.21 -14.61 6.41
N PHE A 130 9.10 -14.25 5.14
CA PHE A 130 10.10 -14.59 4.12
C PHE A 130 10.81 -13.38 3.53
N ASP A 131 10.56 -12.18 4.04
CA ASP A 131 11.16 -10.99 3.46
C ASP A 131 12.70 -11.02 3.52
N GLY A 132 13.32 -10.47 2.47
CA GLY A 132 14.76 -10.57 2.27
C GLY A 132 15.22 -11.92 1.71
N THR A 133 14.29 -12.80 1.32
CA THR A 133 14.61 -14.06 0.64
C THR A 133 13.82 -14.20 -0.67
N PRO A 134 14.27 -15.06 -1.60
CA PRO A 134 13.51 -15.33 -2.83
C PRO A 134 12.06 -15.81 -2.58
N GLN A 135 11.79 -16.46 -1.45
CA GLN A 135 10.43 -16.90 -1.10
C GLN A 135 9.48 -15.75 -0.77
N ALA A 136 9.97 -14.54 -0.50
CA ALA A 136 9.11 -13.35 -0.35
C ALA A 136 8.30 -13.08 -1.63
N ASN A 137 8.89 -13.37 -2.79
CA ASN A 137 8.30 -13.14 -4.11
C ASN A 137 7.40 -14.29 -4.60
N ASP A 138 7.24 -15.33 -3.79
CA ASP A 138 6.40 -16.49 -4.06
C ASP A 138 4.95 -16.24 -3.58
N CYS A 139 4.37 -15.15 -4.10
CA CYS A 139 3.05 -14.61 -3.81
C CYS A 139 2.50 -13.95 -5.09
N ALA A 140 1.27 -14.29 -5.47
CA ALA A 140 0.63 -13.76 -6.69
C ALA A 140 0.10 -12.33 -6.50
N LEU A 141 -0.04 -11.91 -5.24
CA LEU A 141 -0.72 -10.67 -4.86
C LEU A 141 0.26 -9.51 -4.58
N LEU A 142 1.52 -9.63 -4.99
CA LEU A 142 2.55 -8.62 -4.72
C LEU A 142 2.46 -7.42 -5.67
N ASP A 143 2.70 -6.25 -5.09
CA ASP A 143 2.76 -4.99 -5.84
C ASP A 143 4.21 -4.69 -6.30
N PHE A 144 5.23 -5.18 -5.60
CA PHE A 144 6.66 -5.02 -5.90
C PHE A 144 7.49 -6.15 -5.24
N PRO A 145 8.79 -6.35 -5.60
CA PRO A 145 9.59 -7.45 -5.05
C PRO A 145 10.11 -7.17 -3.62
N TYR A 146 10.12 -8.20 -2.77
CA TYR A 146 10.53 -8.16 -1.36
C TYR A 146 11.73 -9.07 -1.03
N ASP A 147 12.44 -9.54 -2.05
CA ASP A 147 13.53 -10.52 -1.93
C ASP A 147 14.88 -9.92 -1.51
N ASP A 148 14.97 -8.60 -1.40
CA ASP A 148 16.22 -7.91 -1.04
C ASP A 148 16.50 -7.94 0.47
N PRO A 149 17.55 -8.64 0.93
CA PRO A 149 17.85 -8.76 2.36
C PRO A 149 18.35 -7.46 3.00
N VAL A 150 18.75 -6.46 2.20
CA VAL A 150 19.19 -5.16 2.73
C VAL A 150 17.97 -4.32 3.08
N PHE A 151 17.01 -4.23 2.15
CA PHE A 151 15.88 -3.30 2.27
C PHE A 151 14.62 -3.91 2.88
N ASN A 152 14.44 -5.23 2.77
CA ASN A 152 13.22 -5.91 3.21
C ASN A 152 13.43 -6.82 4.41
N ARG A 153 14.62 -6.86 5.03
CA ARG A 153 14.84 -7.70 6.22
C ARG A 153 13.75 -7.52 7.27
N GLN A 154 13.42 -8.61 7.95
CA GLN A 154 12.54 -8.57 9.12
C GLN A 154 13.12 -7.65 10.19
N ILE A 155 12.25 -6.81 10.76
CA ILE A 155 12.64 -5.88 11.83
C ILE A 155 13.07 -6.64 13.08
N ALA A 156 12.32 -7.68 13.47
CA ALA A 156 12.60 -8.50 14.64
C ALA A 156 12.49 -9.98 14.29
N PRO A 157 13.58 -10.62 13.85
CA PRO A 157 13.61 -12.06 13.59
C PRO A 157 13.17 -12.85 14.83
N GLY A 158 12.16 -13.69 14.69
CA GLY A 158 11.56 -14.46 15.80
C GLY A 158 10.23 -13.92 16.29
N LEU A 159 9.85 -12.70 15.90
CA LEU A 159 8.48 -12.19 16.04
C LEU A 159 7.71 -12.38 14.73
N ARG A 160 6.40 -12.58 14.84
CA ARG A 160 5.51 -12.63 13.68
C ARG A 160 5.11 -11.22 13.28
N SER A 161 5.38 -10.87 12.03
CA SER A 161 5.09 -9.55 11.50
C SER A 161 4.22 -9.59 10.27
N VAL A 162 3.37 -8.59 10.14
CA VAL A 162 2.48 -8.39 9.00
C VAL A 162 2.58 -6.96 8.49
N GLU A 163 2.67 -6.80 7.18
CA GLU A 163 2.62 -5.52 6.49
C GLU A 163 1.19 -5.18 6.12
N LEU A 164 0.75 -3.95 6.40
CA LEU A 164 -0.50 -3.41 5.92
C LEU A 164 -0.33 -2.59 4.64
N SER A 165 -1.34 -2.65 3.78
CA SER A 165 -1.48 -1.78 2.61
C SER A 165 -2.90 -1.24 2.56
N VAL A 166 -3.06 0.05 2.27
CA VAL A 166 -4.37 0.69 2.15
C VAL A 166 -4.35 1.85 1.16
N TYR A 167 -5.39 1.91 0.33
CA TYR A 167 -5.66 2.99 -0.60
C TYR A 167 -7.17 3.21 -0.69
N GLY A 168 -7.62 4.46 -0.86
CA GLY A 168 -9.01 4.67 -1.23
C GLY A 168 -9.35 6.09 -1.62
N PHE A 169 -10.23 6.19 -2.60
CA PHE A 169 -10.64 7.43 -3.24
C PHE A 169 -12.14 7.39 -3.57
N MET A 170 -12.78 8.55 -3.53
CA MET A 170 -14.18 8.71 -3.92
C MET A 170 -14.36 8.34 -5.40
N PRO A 171 -15.42 7.61 -5.77
CA PRO A 171 -15.69 7.30 -7.16
C PRO A 171 -15.84 8.57 -8.02
N GLY A 172 -15.35 8.54 -9.24
CA GLY A 172 -15.44 9.64 -10.20
C GLY A 172 -14.67 10.90 -9.78
N SER A 173 -13.68 10.78 -8.89
CA SER A 173 -12.92 11.92 -8.34
C SER A 173 -11.46 11.96 -8.78
N LYS A 174 -11.09 11.04 -9.68
CA LYS A 174 -9.78 11.01 -10.31
C LYS A 174 -9.57 12.26 -11.15
N ILE A 175 -8.32 12.60 -11.42
CA ILE A 175 -7.97 13.78 -12.24
C ILE A 175 -8.44 13.55 -13.68
N SER A 176 -8.24 12.34 -14.18
CA SER A 176 -8.64 11.92 -15.53
C SER A 176 -10.17 11.98 -15.74
N ASP A 177 -10.97 11.77 -14.70
CA ASP A 177 -12.44 11.86 -14.78
C ASP A 177 -12.94 13.30 -14.96
N GLY A 178 -12.20 14.30 -14.48
CA GLY A 178 -12.58 15.71 -14.57
C GLY A 178 -12.19 16.34 -15.90
N ASP A 179 -10.88 16.31 -16.20
CA ASP A 179 -10.29 17.08 -17.31
C ASP A 179 -9.65 16.19 -18.40
N GLY A 180 -9.66 14.86 -18.23
CA GLY A 180 -9.02 13.92 -19.16
C GLY A 180 -7.49 13.89 -19.11
N ASP A 181 -6.86 14.58 -18.15
CA ASP A 181 -5.39 14.68 -18.06
C ASP A 181 -4.75 13.46 -17.38
N THR A 182 -4.56 12.40 -18.17
CA THR A 182 -3.96 11.15 -17.71
C THR A 182 -2.49 11.29 -17.34
N GLU A 183 -1.75 12.22 -17.95
CA GLU A 183 -0.31 12.40 -17.66
C GLU A 183 -0.12 13.08 -16.30
N PHE A 184 -0.89 14.13 -16.03
CA PHE A 184 -0.87 14.78 -14.72
C PHE A 184 -1.39 13.83 -13.64
N GLU A 185 -2.40 13.01 -13.93
CA GLU A 185 -2.84 11.95 -13.03
C GLU A 185 -1.70 10.98 -12.69
N SER A 186 -0.99 10.45 -13.69
CA SER A 186 0.15 9.55 -13.48
C SER A 186 1.27 10.23 -12.67
N PHE A 187 1.52 11.52 -12.90
CA PHE A 187 2.50 12.28 -12.11
C PHE A 187 2.07 12.46 -10.66
N ILE A 188 0.79 12.75 -10.39
CA ILE A 188 0.30 12.83 -9.02
C ILE A 188 0.36 11.44 -8.37
N GLN A 189 0.00 10.37 -9.08
CA GLN A 189 0.00 9.00 -8.56
C GLN A 189 1.41 8.51 -8.17
N GLN A 190 2.40 8.71 -9.04
CA GLN A 190 3.76 8.21 -8.82
C GLN A 190 4.82 9.16 -9.40
N PRO A 191 5.09 10.30 -8.74
CA PRO A 191 5.96 11.36 -9.28
C PRO A 191 7.40 10.89 -9.51
N PHE A 192 7.85 9.86 -8.80
CA PHE A 192 9.20 9.31 -8.95
C PHE A 192 9.45 8.67 -10.32
N GLN A 193 8.41 8.30 -11.08
CA GLN A 193 8.53 7.80 -12.46
C GLN A 193 8.91 8.87 -13.48
N PHE A 194 8.97 10.13 -13.06
CA PHE A 194 9.29 11.28 -13.91
C PHE A 194 10.69 11.84 -13.63
N LEU A 195 11.45 11.24 -12.70
CA LEU A 195 12.81 11.71 -12.34
C LEU A 195 13.81 11.60 -13.51
N ASP A 196 13.54 10.72 -14.48
CA ASP A 196 14.31 10.56 -15.72
C ASP A 196 14.07 11.70 -16.73
N ARG A 197 13.00 12.48 -16.56
CA ARG A 197 12.58 13.58 -17.44
C ARG A 197 12.41 14.86 -16.62
N PRO A 198 13.51 15.46 -16.16
CA PRO A 198 13.46 16.47 -15.11
C PRO A 198 12.74 17.77 -15.49
N GLU A 199 12.79 18.16 -16.77
CA GLU A 199 12.02 19.30 -17.27
C GLU A 199 10.51 19.05 -17.18
N LYS A 200 10.08 17.84 -17.56
CA LYS A 200 8.68 17.42 -17.48
C LYS A 200 8.22 17.27 -16.04
N PHE A 201 9.06 16.71 -15.17
CA PHE A 201 8.83 16.68 -13.73
C PHE A 201 8.57 18.10 -13.22
N MET A 202 9.41 19.07 -13.57
CA MET A 202 9.26 20.46 -13.11
C MET A 202 8.01 21.15 -13.66
N GLU A 203 7.63 20.87 -14.90
CA GLU A 203 6.36 21.34 -15.48
C GLU A 203 5.16 20.85 -14.64
N LEU A 204 5.07 19.54 -14.41
CA LEU A 204 3.97 18.91 -13.69
C LEU A 204 4.01 19.24 -12.18
N PHE A 205 5.20 19.35 -11.59
CA PHE A 205 5.40 19.81 -10.21
C PHE A 205 4.85 21.23 -10.01
N LYS A 206 5.15 22.17 -10.91
CA LYS A 206 4.62 23.55 -10.82
C LYS A 206 3.09 23.57 -10.86
N ARG A 207 2.47 22.66 -11.62
CA ARG A 207 1.01 22.48 -11.64
C ARG A 207 0.52 21.90 -10.31
N ALA A 208 1.14 20.83 -9.81
CA ALA A 208 0.80 20.19 -8.54
C ALA A 208 0.97 21.13 -7.33
N TRP A 209 2.02 21.95 -7.32
CA TRP A 209 2.36 22.92 -6.27
C TRP A 209 1.27 23.98 -6.06
N LYS A 210 0.63 24.39 -7.15
CA LYS A 210 -0.51 25.33 -7.14
C LYS A 210 -1.83 24.63 -6.81
N GLY A 211 -1.86 23.30 -6.90
CA GLY A 211 -3.02 22.46 -6.62
C GLY A 211 -3.22 22.18 -5.13
N ARG A 212 -4.24 21.36 -4.84
CA ARG A 212 -4.60 20.94 -3.46
C ARG A 212 -4.37 19.45 -3.21
N ARG A 213 -3.66 18.76 -4.10
CA ARG A 213 -3.43 17.30 -4.02
C ARG A 213 -2.02 17.02 -3.50
N ALA A 214 -1.89 16.10 -2.55
CA ALA A 214 -0.62 15.53 -2.17
C ALA A 214 -0.08 14.60 -3.28
N PRO A 215 1.23 14.29 -3.31
CA PRO A 215 1.72 13.15 -4.09
C PRO A 215 1.01 11.86 -3.61
N GLY A 216 0.69 10.97 -4.54
CA GLY A 216 -0.16 9.79 -4.33
C GLY A 216 -1.66 10.06 -4.29
N GLN A 217 -2.11 11.32 -4.27
CA GLN A 217 -3.53 11.70 -4.11
C GLN A 217 -4.21 12.06 -5.44
N TYR A 218 -4.24 11.11 -6.38
CA TYR A 218 -4.84 11.32 -7.70
C TYR A 218 -6.37 11.33 -7.69
N GLY A 219 -7.03 10.83 -6.63
CA GLY A 219 -8.46 10.97 -6.35
C GLY A 219 -8.74 11.78 -5.07
N LYS A 220 -10.00 12.18 -4.83
CA LYS A 220 -10.42 12.70 -3.52
C LYS A 220 -10.44 11.53 -2.52
N PRO A 221 -9.86 11.63 -1.32
CA PRO A 221 -9.88 10.53 -0.35
C PRO A 221 -11.30 10.21 0.12
N ILE A 222 -11.55 8.96 0.52
CA ILE A 222 -12.72 8.60 1.32
C ILE A 222 -12.38 8.97 2.77
N ASP A 223 -13.23 9.80 3.38
CA ASP A 223 -12.86 10.56 4.60
C ASP A 223 -12.54 9.64 5.80
N ASP A 224 -13.30 8.56 5.99
CA ASP A 224 -13.19 7.66 7.15
C ASP A 224 -11.98 6.71 7.11
N ILE A 225 -11.32 6.53 5.96
CA ILE A 225 -10.17 5.61 5.83
C ILE A 225 -9.04 6.00 6.77
N SER A 226 -8.69 7.28 6.81
CA SER A 226 -7.53 7.74 7.59
C SER A 226 -7.74 7.66 9.11
N GLU A 227 -8.99 7.57 9.55
CA GLU A 227 -9.35 7.51 10.97
C GLU A 227 -9.51 6.05 11.43
N ASP A 228 -10.19 5.23 10.64
CA ASP A 228 -10.65 3.91 11.10
C ASP A 228 -9.69 2.76 10.76
N VAL A 229 -8.91 2.87 9.69
CA VAL A 229 -8.30 1.67 9.09
C VAL A 229 -7.10 1.11 9.87
N LEU A 230 -6.26 1.96 10.47
CA LEU A 230 -5.08 1.48 11.22
C LEU A 230 -5.49 0.69 12.47
N PRO A 231 -6.39 1.19 13.34
CA PRO A 231 -6.90 0.39 14.45
C PRO A 231 -7.56 -0.92 14.01
N ALA A 232 -8.28 -0.92 12.89
CA ALA A 232 -8.92 -2.12 12.35
C ALA A 232 -7.89 -3.19 11.93
N PHE A 233 -6.81 -2.79 11.26
CA PHE A 233 -5.71 -3.70 10.95
C PHE A 233 -5.01 -4.23 12.19
N GLU A 234 -4.73 -3.37 13.18
CA GLU A 234 -4.11 -3.75 14.45
C GLU A 234 -4.96 -4.80 15.19
N GLN A 235 -6.27 -4.60 15.23
CA GLN A 235 -7.21 -5.54 15.85
C GLN A 235 -7.18 -6.91 15.17
N LEU A 236 -7.22 -6.94 13.83
CA LEU A 236 -7.14 -8.21 13.08
C LEU A 236 -5.78 -8.87 13.27
N ALA A 237 -4.68 -8.14 13.13
CA ALA A 237 -3.34 -8.68 13.30
C ALA A 237 -3.17 -9.31 14.70
N ALA A 238 -3.64 -8.63 15.75
CA ALA A 238 -3.59 -9.13 17.11
C ALA A 238 -4.45 -10.39 17.30
N LYS A 239 -5.68 -10.41 16.74
CA LYS A 239 -6.57 -11.57 16.80
C LYS A 239 -5.93 -12.83 16.22
N TYR A 240 -5.16 -12.68 15.14
CA TYR A 240 -4.48 -13.79 14.48
C TYR A 240 -3.08 -14.10 15.05
N GLY A 241 -2.70 -13.44 16.15
CA GLY A 241 -1.47 -13.74 16.89
C GLY A 241 -0.21 -13.30 16.16
N PHE A 242 -0.29 -12.18 15.43
CA PHE A 242 0.88 -11.42 15.02
C PHE A 242 1.40 -10.58 16.20
N ASP A 243 2.70 -10.36 16.23
CA ASP A 243 3.42 -9.64 17.28
C ASP A 243 3.63 -8.16 16.90
N MET A 244 3.79 -7.90 15.61
CA MET A 244 4.02 -6.57 15.05
C MET A 244 3.16 -6.35 13.81
N ILE A 245 2.77 -5.09 13.62
CA ILE A 245 2.21 -4.60 12.38
C ILE A 245 3.13 -3.53 11.79
N GLU A 246 3.26 -3.55 10.47
CA GLU A 246 4.24 -2.74 9.75
C GLU A 246 3.62 -2.00 8.57
N ALA A 247 4.23 -0.88 8.19
CA ALA A 247 3.82 -0.06 7.06
C ALA A 247 5.03 0.53 6.35
N ALA A 248 4.95 0.60 5.02
CA ALA A 248 5.96 1.23 4.16
C ALA A 248 5.40 2.52 3.50
N PRO A 249 5.32 3.66 4.22
CA PRO A 249 4.68 4.86 3.71
C PRO A 249 5.44 5.47 2.53
N SER A 250 4.75 5.61 1.39
CA SER A 250 5.34 6.12 0.15
C SER A 250 5.65 7.61 0.13
N HIS A 251 5.01 8.40 1.01
CA HIS A 251 5.15 9.85 1.03
C HIS A 251 5.17 10.41 2.46
N TYR A 252 5.78 11.58 2.62
CA TYR A 252 5.96 12.24 3.92
C TYR A 252 4.66 12.40 4.73
N HIS A 253 3.57 12.83 4.08
CA HIS A 253 2.29 13.01 4.78
C HIS A 253 1.64 11.70 5.24
N VAL A 254 1.93 10.57 4.57
CA VAL A 254 1.53 9.21 4.97
C VAL A 254 2.39 8.75 6.14
N ALA A 255 3.71 8.95 6.08
CA ALA A 255 4.60 8.65 7.19
C ALA A 255 4.21 9.43 8.45
N ARG A 256 3.90 10.72 8.33
CA ARG A 256 3.35 11.53 9.44
C ARG A 256 2.06 10.95 10.00
N TRP A 257 1.14 10.50 9.15
CA TRP A 257 -0.11 9.89 9.59
C TRP A 257 0.12 8.59 10.37
N VAL A 258 0.99 7.71 9.86
CA VAL A 258 1.33 6.45 10.51
C VAL A 258 2.06 6.69 11.86
N LEU A 259 3.02 7.61 11.90
CA LEU A 259 3.73 7.99 13.14
C LEU A 259 2.79 8.59 14.19
N ASN A 260 1.84 9.44 13.77
CA ASN A 260 0.83 10.00 14.68
C ASN A 260 -0.09 8.93 15.29
N ASN A 261 -0.15 7.74 14.68
CA ASN A 261 -0.87 6.57 15.19
C ASN A 261 0.05 5.60 15.96
N GLY A 262 1.17 6.08 16.52
CA GLY A 262 1.97 5.32 17.47
C GLY A 262 2.95 4.31 16.86
N TYR A 263 3.16 4.37 15.54
CA TYR A 263 4.24 3.63 14.89
C TYR A 263 5.58 4.32 15.12
N THR A 264 6.67 3.57 14.99
CA THR A 264 8.04 4.07 15.08
C THR A 264 8.88 3.56 13.91
N PHE A 265 10.02 4.21 13.66
CA PHE A 265 10.97 3.82 12.61
C PHE A 265 11.66 2.50 12.93
N ALA A 266 11.78 1.64 11.92
CA ALA A 266 12.59 0.43 11.95
C ALA A 266 14.11 0.69 11.96
N SER A 267 14.52 1.87 11.49
CA SER A 267 15.92 2.25 11.28
C SER A 267 16.19 3.65 11.82
N ALA A 268 17.33 3.79 12.50
CA ALA A 268 17.84 5.10 12.93
C ALA A 268 18.17 6.02 11.75
N GLU A 269 18.57 5.47 10.59
CA GLU A 269 18.86 6.23 9.38
C GLU A 269 17.59 6.83 8.78
N ASP A 270 16.51 6.05 8.70
CA ASP A 270 15.22 6.53 8.20
C ASP A 270 14.64 7.59 9.13
N LYS A 271 14.78 7.38 10.45
CA LYS A 271 14.40 8.36 11.47
C LYS A 271 15.19 9.66 11.31
N ALA A 272 16.50 9.58 11.12
CA ALA A 272 17.36 10.76 10.92
C ALA A 272 16.98 11.49 9.63
N THR A 273 16.75 10.76 8.53
CA THR A 273 16.31 11.31 7.25
C THR A 273 14.97 12.05 7.39
N PHE A 274 14.00 11.42 8.04
CA PHE A 274 12.69 12.02 8.30
C PHE A 274 12.76 13.26 9.20
N ASN A 275 13.59 13.23 10.24
CA ASN A 275 13.84 14.39 11.10
C ASN A 275 14.48 15.54 10.31
N GLY A 276 15.46 15.24 9.45
CA GLY A 276 16.06 16.23 8.55
C GLY A 276 15.03 16.89 7.64
N PHE A 277 14.10 16.12 7.08
CA PHE A 277 12.97 16.67 6.31
C PHE A 277 12.07 17.55 7.18
N SER A 278 11.70 17.08 8.37
CA SER A 278 10.85 17.82 9.31
C SER A 278 11.46 19.17 9.69
N GLU A 279 12.75 19.19 10.05
CA GLU A 279 13.50 20.40 10.37
C GLU A 279 13.63 21.32 9.16
N GLY A 280 13.90 20.76 7.98
CA GLY A 280 13.97 21.51 6.72
C GLY A 280 12.67 22.22 6.38
N LEU A 281 11.54 21.53 6.53
CA LEU A 281 10.21 22.10 6.30
C LEU A 281 9.89 23.22 7.29
N GLU A 282 10.26 23.07 8.57
CA GLU A 282 10.09 24.15 9.56
C GLU A 282 10.99 25.35 9.25
N ARG A 283 12.22 25.15 8.75
CA ARG A 283 13.07 26.26 8.27
C ARG A 283 12.43 27.01 7.10
N ILE A 284 11.85 26.31 6.13
CA ILE A 284 11.14 26.94 4.99
C ILE A 284 9.92 27.73 5.48
N ARG A 285 9.19 27.20 6.47
CA ARG A 285 8.04 27.92 7.06
C ARG A 285 8.49 29.17 7.82
N ALA A 286 9.59 29.08 8.56
CA ALA A 286 10.17 30.19 9.32
C ALA A 286 10.74 31.29 8.40
N SER A 287 11.14 30.98 7.16
CA SER A 287 11.58 31.98 6.18
C SER A 287 10.45 32.77 5.52
N GLY A 288 9.20 32.56 5.96
CA GLY A 288 8.03 33.30 5.49
C GLY A 288 7.21 32.58 4.41
N THR A 289 7.52 31.32 4.09
CA THR A 289 6.76 30.51 3.12
C THR A 289 5.79 29.58 3.85
N PRO A 290 4.50 29.95 4.03
CA PRO A 290 3.54 29.04 4.63
C PRO A 290 3.30 27.83 3.72
N LEU A 291 3.60 26.63 4.21
CA LEU A 291 3.39 25.37 3.49
C LEU A 291 2.15 24.65 4.00
N THR A 292 1.21 24.37 3.10
CA THR A 292 0.13 23.40 3.37
C THR A 292 0.70 22.00 3.58
N ARG A 293 -0.07 21.08 4.21
CA ARG A 293 0.35 19.68 4.41
C ARG A 293 0.72 18.99 3.09
N GLN A 294 -0.02 19.28 2.02
CA GLN A 294 0.23 18.76 0.69
C GLN A 294 1.54 19.29 0.12
N GLN A 295 1.78 20.60 0.22
CA GLN A 295 3.03 21.22 -0.23
C GLN A 295 4.24 20.71 0.54
N GLN A 296 4.15 20.50 1.86
CA GLN A 296 5.23 19.87 2.63
C GLN A 296 5.63 18.51 2.04
N SER A 297 4.64 17.69 1.68
CA SER A 297 4.92 16.40 1.05
C SER A 297 5.54 16.54 -0.35
N TRP A 298 5.15 17.56 -1.12
CA TRP A 298 5.77 17.87 -2.41
C TRP A 298 7.21 18.35 -2.28
N VAL A 299 7.53 19.16 -1.26
CA VAL A 299 8.91 19.55 -0.94
C VAL A 299 9.78 18.32 -0.68
N CYS A 300 9.26 17.28 -0.02
CA CYS A 300 10.01 16.04 0.18
C CYS A 300 10.26 15.29 -1.14
N VAL A 301 9.26 15.21 -2.02
CA VAL A 301 9.37 14.51 -3.32
C VAL A 301 10.37 15.18 -4.25
N ILE A 302 10.34 16.52 -4.36
CA ILE A 302 11.20 17.25 -5.31
C ILE A 302 12.70 17.13 -4.96
N GLN A 303 13.08 16.79 -3.73
CA GLN A 303 14.50 16.60 -3.39
C GLN A 303 15.16 15.42 -4.12
N SER A 304 14.37 14.48 -4.64
CA SER A 304 14.87 13.37 -5.45
C SER A 304 15.22 13.78 -6.89
N LEU A 305 14.86 14.98 -7.33
CA LEU A 305 15.11 15.46 -8.69
C LEU A 305 16.61 15.70 -8.95
N LYS A 306 17.06 15.34 -10.17
CA LYS A 306 18.41 15.62 -10.68
C LYS A 306 18.32 16.26 -12.08
N PRO A 307 19.16 17.25 -12.42
CA PRO A 307 20.13 17.94 -11.55
C PRO A 307 19.45 18.78 -10.44
N ALA A 308 20.10 18.93 -9.28
CA ALA A 308 19.50 19.54 -8.09
C ALA A 308 19.22 21.04 -8.24
N GLU A 309 19.92 21.67 -9.19
CA GLU A 309 19.81 23.07 -9.60
C GLU A 309 18.42 23.41 -10.18
N LEU A 310 17.65 22.40 -10.59
CA LEU A 310 16.26 22.61 -11.05
C LEU A 310 15.27 22.79 -9.90
N ILE A 311 15.65 22.42 -8.68
CA ILE A 311 14.81 22.59 -7.48
C ILE A 311 14.83 24.08 -7.10
N PRO A 312 13.67 24.74 -6.93
CA PRO A 312 13.62 26.13 -6.47
C PRO A 312 14.42 26.33 -5.18
N GLN A 313 15.27 27.35 -5.13
CA GLN A 313 16.23 27.56 -4.05
C GLN A 313 15.56 27.62 -2.67
N GLU A 314 14.37 28.21 -2.60
CA GLU A 314 13.54 28.32 -1.41
C GLU A 314 12.98 26.99 -0.91
N LEU A 315 13.00 25.93 -1.73
CA LEU A 315 12.53 24.58 -1.41
C LEU A 315 13.68 23.58 -1.24
N GLN A 316 14.93 23.97 -1.48
CA GLN A 316 16.06 23.04 -1.43
C GLN A 316 16.36 22.59 0.01
N LEU A 317 16.53 21.28 0.18
CA LEU A 317 16.96 20.64 1.42
C LEU A 317 18.22 19.80 1.12
N PRO A 318 19.41 20.43 1.09
CA PRO A 318 20.64 19.79 0.60
C PRO A 318 20.94 18.46 1.30
N GLY A 319 21.20 17.43 0.49
CA GLY A 319 21.58 16.09 0.97
C GLY A 319 20.41 15.20 1.39
N LEU A 320 19.18 15.70 1.46
CA LEU A 320 18.01 14.88 1.80
C LEU A 320 17.40 14.26 0.55
N ILE A 321 17.11 12.96 0.60
CA ILE A 321 16.40 12.22 -0.44
C ILE A 321 15.33 11.39 0.24
N TRP A 322 14.11 11.39 -0.31
CA TRP A 322 13.03 10.59 0.25
C TRP A 322 13.31 9.08 0.06
N PRO A 323 13.25 8.25 1.11
CA PRO A 323 13.77 6.88 1.06
C PRO A 323 12.81 5.82 0.49
N GLN A 324 11.53 6.12 0.24
CA GLN A 324 10.56 5.15 -0.32
C GLN A 324 9.90 5.72 -1.58
N ASP A 325 10.26 5.20 -2.75
CA ASP A 325 9.78 5.68 -4.05
C ASP A 325 8.79 4.74 -4.75
N ASN A 326 8.51 3.57 -4.17
CA ASN A 326 7.71 2.49 -4.77
C ASN A 326 8.18 2.08 -6.18
N LEU A 327 9.46 2.31 -6.50
CA LEU A 327 10.09 1.93 -7.77
C LEU A 327 11.33 1.10 -7.54
N SER A 328 12.17 1.54 -6.60
CA SER A 328 13.32 0.83 -6.13
C SER A 328 12.95 -0.19 -5.06
N LYS A 329 13.93 -1.00 -4.67
CA LYS A 329 13.77 -1.95 -3.56
C LYS A 329 13.84 -1.26 -2.19
N ARG A 330 14.24 0.02 -2.12
CA ARG A 330 14.42 0.75 -0.87
C ARG A 330 13.05 1.05 -0.25
N CYS A 331 12.87 0.63 1.00
CA CYS A 331 11.63 0.84 1.74
C CYS A 331 11.93 1.57 3.05
N LEU A 332 11.11 2.57 3.37
CA LEU A 332 11.04 3.15 4.71
C LEU A 332 10.09 2.29 5.52
N TRP A 333 10.61 1.54 6.49
CA TRP A 333 9.78 0.70 7.35
C TRP A 333 9.41 1.40 8.65
N LEU A 334 8.10 1.47 8.92
CA LEU A 334 7.55 1.82 10.21
C LEU A 334 6.88 0.59 10.82
N TYR A 335 6.95 0.45 12.14
CA TYR A 335 6.30 -0.65 12.84
C TYR A 335 5.61 -0.20 14.13
N ARG A 336 4.64 -1.00 14.56
CA ARG A 336 4.00 -0.89 15.85
C ARG A 336 3.94 -2.27 16.52
N PRO A 337 4.51 -2.42 17.73
CA PRO A 337 4.30 -3.61 18.54
C PRO A 337 2.84 -3.77 18.97
N ILE A 338 2.26 -4.94 18.75
CA ILE A 338 0.87 -5.25 19.12
C ILE A 338 0.78 -6.31 20.24
N SER A 339 1.72 -7.26 20.29
CA SER A 339 1.81 -8.24 21.39
C SER A 339 2.67 -7.75 22.56
N GLU A 340 2.46 -8.31 23.75
CA GLU A 340 3.30 -8.01 24.93
C GLU A 340 4.76 -8.42 24.71
N ALA A 341 5.01 -9.52 24.00
CA ALA A 341 6.35 -9.96 23.65
C ALA A 341 7.07 -8.92 22.78
N ALA A 342 6.37 -8.35 21.79
CA ALA A 342 6.93 -7.29 20.95
C ALA A 342 7.14 -5.98 21.71
N LYS A 343 6.22 -5.60 22.60
CA LYS A 343 6.35 -4.38 23.42
C LYS A 343 7.54 -4.45 24.38
N ALA A 344 7.88 -5.65 24.86
CA ALA A 344 9.04 -5.86 25.73
C ALA A 344 10.37 -5.75 24.98
N LEU A 345 10.37 -5.94 23.65
CA LEU A 345 11.55 -5.77 22.82
C LEU A 345 11.80 -4.27 22.60
N LYS A 346 12.83 -3.74 23.25
CA LYS A 346 13.40 -2.43 22.91
C LYS A 346 14.14 -2.53 21.59
N LEU A 347 13.41 -2.49 20.49
CA LEU A 347 13.97 -2.38 19.14
C LEU A 347 14.54 -0.96 19.00
N SER A 348 15.86 -0.87 18.81
CA SER A 348 16.68 0.34 18.89
C SER A 348 16.84 1.04 17.54
#